data_AF-A0A7W4EZ47-F1
#
_entry.id   AF-A0A7W4EZ47-F1
#
_cell.length_a   1.000
_cell.length_b   1.000
_cell.length_c   1.000
_cell.angle_alpha   90.00
_cell.angle_beta   90.00
_cell.angle_gamma   90.00
#
_symmetry.space_group_name_H-M   'P 1'
#
loop_
_entity.id
_entity.type
_entity.pdbx_description
1 polymer ?
#
loop_
_entity_poly.entity_id
_entity_poly.type
_entity_poly.pdbx_seq_one_letter_code
_entity_poly.pdbx_strand_id
1 'polypeptide(L)'
;MKNIKILLLLLSLTACNNKTKTISTLDLEKVVINYKELPAPVKKKVFPPNNGLITFGEENREEYESFQETNNPKKYEYYTKQDPQLAWVHAPYIRNKKTKQEYSIDKDGPMGSRYIIYGDSLYISNHYNIYEEDSLRYTFTRYILR
;
A
#
# COMPACT_ATOMS: atom_id res chain seq x y z
N MET A 1 13.48 38.98 -35.31
CA MET A 1 12.94 38.35 -34.08
C MET A 1 11.57 37.69 -34.33
N LYS A 2 11.47 36.72 -35.26
CA LYS A 2 10.17 36.07 -35.61
C LYS A 2 10.05 34.61 -35.19
N ASN A 3 11.16 33.95 -34.79
CA ASN A 3 11.17 32.49 -34.56
C ASN A 3 11.05 32.08 -33.08
N ILE A 4 11.24 33.01 -32.13
CA ILE A 4 11.17 32.71 -30.68
C ILE A 4 9.73 32.44 -30.22
N LYS A 5 8.73 33.09 -30.85
CA LYS A 5 7.31 32.93 -30.48
C LYS A 5 6.77 31.53 -30.78
N ILE A 6 7.33 30.83 -31.77
CA ILE A 6 6.89 29.47 -32.16
C ILE A 6 7.47 28.42 -31.18
N LEU A 7 8.70 28.63 -30.70
CA LEU A 7 9.36 27.71 -29.77
C LEU A 7 8.66 27.63 -28.41
N LEU A 8 8.16 28.77 -27.90
CA LEU A 8 7.38 28.84 -26.66
C LEU A 8 6.01 28.16 -26.76
N LEU A 9 5.40 28.15 -27.96
CA LEU A 9 4.10 27.51 -28.19
C LEU A 9 4.23 25.97 -28.20
N LEU A 10 5.33 25.44 -28.76
CA LEU A 10 5.62 24.00 -28.81
C LEU A 10 5.94 23.40 -27.43
N LEU A 11 6.52 24.18 -26.51
CA LEU A 11 6.78 23.74 -25.12
C LEU A 11 5.51 23.61 -24.27
N SER A 12 4.41 24.23 -24.67
CA SER A 12 3.13 24.16 -23.94
C SER A 12 2.30 22.90 -24.25
N LEU A 13 2.64 22.17 -25.33
CA LEU A 13 1.86 21.03 -25.84
C LEU A 13 2.34 19.66 -25.31
N THR A 14 3.42 19.60 -24.54
CA THR A 14 3.93 18.34 -23.96
C THR A 14 3.57 18.13 -22.49
N ALA A 15 2.86 19.08 -21.86
CA ALA A 15 2.25 18.86 -20.55
C ALA A 15 0.93 18.07 -20.72
N CYS A 16 1.01 16.85 -21.26
CA CYS A 16 0.02 15.82 -20.93
C CYS A 16 0.13 15.59 -19.43
N ASN A 17 -0.67 16.35 -18.68
CA ASN A 17 -0.91 16.17 -17.26
C ASN A 17 -1.60 14.83 -17.06
N ASN A 18 -0.85 13.73 -17.19
CA ASN A 18 -1.15 12.51 -16.47
C ASN A 18 -0.89 12.81 -14.99
N LYS A 19 -1.70 13.70 -14.39
CA LYS A 19 -1.77 13.84 -12.95
C LYS A 19 -2.24 12.48 -12.46
N THR A 20 -1.30 11.68 -12.00
CA THR A 20 -1.61 10.44 -11.30
C THR A 20 -2.59 10.82 -10.20
N LYS A 21 -3.85 10.39 -10.32
CA LYS A 21 -4.83 10.63 -9.27
C LYS A 21 -4.31 9.88 -8.05
N THR A 22 -4.13 10.59 -6.94
CA THR A 22 -3.86 9.97 -5.65
C THR A 22 -5.17 9.96 -4.87
N ILE A 23 -5.56 8.81 -4.33
CA ILE A 23 -6.74 8.66 -3.49
C ILE A 23 -6.27 8.35 -2.07
N SER A 24 -6.76 9.11 -1.09
CA SER A 24 -6.49 8.82 0.32
C SER A 24 -7.22 7.56 0.75
N THR A 25 -6.58 6.74 1.56
CA THR A 25 -7.25 5.58 2.19
C THR A 25 -8.43 6.00 3.06
N LEU A 26 -8.45 7.21 3.61
CA LEU A 26 -9.61 7.74 4.35
C LEU A 26 -10.86 7.87 3.46
N ASP A 27 -10.68 8.13 2.17
CA ASP A 27 -11.76 8.31 1.18
C ASP A 27 -12.22 6.99 0.55
N LEU A 28 -11.51 5.90 0.78
CA LEU A 28 -11.85 4.60 0.22
C LEU A 28 -13.00 3.96 0.98
N GLU A 29 -13.82 3.20 0.24
CA GLU A 29 -14.76 2.27 0.83
C GLU A 29 -13.99 1.31 1.75
N LYS A 30 -14.40 1.26 3.02
CA LYS A 30 -13.73 0.48 4.05
C LYS A 30 -14.71 -0.29 4.92
N VAL A 31 -14.29 -1.48 5.35
CA VAL A 31 -15.05 -2.33 6.27
C VAL A 31 -14.11 -2.87 7.34
N VAL A 32 -14.53 -2.82 8.60
CA VAL A 32 -13.83 -3.50 9.69
C VAL A 32 -14.28 -4.96 9.70
N ILE A 33 -13.31 -5.88 9.69
CA ILE A 33 -13.54 -7.33 9.64
C ILE A 33 -12.75 -8.04 10.73
N ASN A 34 -13.29 -9.13 11.24
CA ASN A 34 -12.59 -9.94 12.24
C ASN A 34 -11.50 -10.80 11.57
N TYR A 35 -10.44 -11.15 12.32
CA TYR A 35 -9.40 -12.05 11.81
C TYR A 35 -9.99 -13.36 11.24
N LYS A 36 -10.99 -13.94 11.92
CA LYS A 36 -11.66 -15.17 11.49
C LYS A 36 -12.29 -15.07 10.09
N GLU A 37 -12.69 -13.88 9.67
CA GLU A 37 -13.32 -13.59 8.38
C GLU A 37 -12.30 -13.25 7.28
N LEU A 38 -11.02 -13.11 7.61
CA LEU A 38 -9.99 -12.82 6.61
C LEU A 38 -9.88 -13.96 5.58
N PRO A 39 -9.65 -13.63 4.31
CA PRO A 39 -9.31 -14.63 3.29
C PRO A 39 -8.09 -15.47 3.71
N ALA A 40 -8.09 -16.76 3.38
CA ALA A 40 -6.98 -17.65 3.71
C ALA A 40 -5.61 -17.14 3.20
N PRO A 41 -5.48 -16.54 2.00
CA PRO A 41 -4.22 -15.94 1.57
C PRO A 41 -3.74 -14.80 2.47
N VAL A 42 -4.67 -14.00 2.99
CA VAL A 42 -4.34 -12.89 3.90
C VAL A 42 -3.91 -13.43 5.26
N LYS A 43 -4.62 -14.40 5.83
CA LYS A 43 -4.27 -15.02 7.13
C LYS A 43 -2.83 -15.55 7.18
N LYS A 44 -2.39 -16.21 6.10
CA LYS A 44 -1.01 -16.73 5.97
C LYS A 44 0.07 -15.65 6.00
N LYS A 45 -0.28 -14.40 5.68
CA LYS A 45 0.64 -13.25 5.69
C LYS A 45 0.56 -12.42 6.97
N VAL A 46 -0.55 -12.52 7.70
CA VAL A 46 -0.69 -11.89 9.02
C VAL A 46 0.31 -12.49 10.01
N PHE A 47 0.41 -13.82 10.06
CA PHE A 47 1.34 -14.56 10.92
C PHE A 47 2.18 -15.49 10.03
N PRO A 48 3.38 -15.08 9.62
CA PRO A 48 4.23 -15.94 8.82
C PRO A 48 4.74 -17.16 9.63
N PRO A 49 4.97 -18.33 9.00
CA PRO A 49 5.16 -19.61 9.68
C PRO A 49 6.39 -19.72 10.60
N ASN A 50 7.26 -18.71 10.64
CA ASN A 50 8.57 -18.78 11.28
C ASN A 50 8.70 -17.87 12.53
N ASN A 51 7.62 -17.56 13.26
CA ASN A 51 7.61 -16.99 14.62
C ASN A 51 8.76 -16.01 14.98
N GLY A 52 9.15 -15.11 14.08
CA GLY A 52 10.25 -14.16 14.34
C GLY A 52 11.66 -14.77 14.48
N LEU A 53 11.86 -16.07 14.21
CA LEU A 53 13.19 -16.66 14.03
C LEU A 53 13.65 -16.37 12.61
N ILE A 54 14.36 -15.26 12.46
CA ILE A 54 14.94 -14.85 11.18
C ILE A 54 16.13 -15.78 10.88
N THR A 55 15.91 -16.83 10.08
CA THR A 55 16.99 -17.40 9.29
C THR A 55 17.17 -16.49 8.08
N PHE A 56 18.19 -15.62 8.13
CA PHE A 56 18.54 -14.72 7.04
C PHE A 56 19.07 -15.52 5.83
N GLY A 57 18.17 -16.14 5.07
CA GLY A 57 18.35 -16.52 3.68
C GLY A 57 17.60 -15.53 2.79
N GLU A 58 18.09 -15.27 1.59
CA GLU A 58 17.50 -14.28 0.66
C GLU A 58 16.03 -14.57 0.30
N GLU A 59 15.60 -15.83 0.44
CA GLU A 59 14.27 -16.31 0.05
C GLU A 59 13.13 -15.90 1.01
N ASN A 60 13.42 -15.52 2.27
CA ASN A 60 12.40 -15.20 3.28
C ASN A 60 12.15 -13.69 3.48
N ARG A 61 12.76 -12.82 2.66
CA ARG A 61 12.69 -11.36 2.87
C ARG A 61 11.28 -10.77 2.67
N GLU A 62 10.54 -11.22 1.65
CA GLU A 62 9.19 -10.70 1.35
C GLU A 62 8.18 -10.98 2.48
N GLU A 63 8.40 -12.02 3.28
CA GLU A 63 7.45 -12.48 4.30
C GLU A 63 7.36 -11.54 5.51
N TYR A 64 8.40 -10.73 5.74
CA TYR A 64 8.48 -9.75 6.82
C TYR A 64 8.45 -8.31 6.34
N GLU A 65 8.25 -8.08 5.04
CA GLU A 65 8.05 -6.74 4.51
C GLU A 65 6.78 -6.11 5.08
N SER A 66 6.84 -4.80 5.30
CA SER A 66 5.69 -3.98 5.66
C SER A 66 4.62 -3.99 4.57
N PHE A 67 4.97 -4.36 3.34
CA PHE A 67 4.03 -4.54 2.24
C PHE A 67 4.09 -5.96 1.69
N GLN A 68 2.93 -6.61 1.57
CA GLN A 68 2.82 -7.98 1.07
C GLN A 68 1.65 -8.09 0.09
N GLU A 69 1.95 -8.35 -1.17
CA GLU A 69 0.93 -8.61 -2.18
C GLU A 69 0.79 -10.10 -2.47
N THR A 70 -0.40 -10.64 -2.28
CA THR A 70 -0.72 -12.06 -2.45
C THR A 70 -1.28 -12.41 -3.83
N ASN A 71 -1.43 -11.42 -4.70
CA ASN A 71 -1.87 -11.62 -6.08
C ASN A 71 -0.78 -12.29 -6.92
N ASN A 72 -1.18 -13.19 -7.82
CA ASN A 72 -0.31 -13.72 -8.87
C ASN A 72 -1.00 -13.56 -10.24
N PRO A 73 -0.53 -12.66 -11.12
CA PRO A 73 0.64 -11.78 -10.96
C PRO A 73 0.41 -10.60 -9.99
N LYS A 74 1.49 -10.04 -9.42
CA LYS A 74 1.46 -8.82 -8.59
C LYS A 74 0.89 -7.64 -9.40
N LYS A 75 -0.20 -7.04 -8.91
CA LYS A 75 -0.95 -5.94 -9.52
C LYS A 75 -0.54 -4.57 -8.97
N TYR A 76 0.02 -4.54 -7.77
CA TYR A 76 0.34 -3.32 -7.05
C TYR A 76 1.84 -3.23 -6.74
N GLU A 77 2.30 -2.02 -6.50
CA GLU A 77 3.65 -1.74 -6.02
C GLU A 77 3.59 -0.79 -4.83
N TYR A 78 4.50 -0.97 -3.88
CA TYR A 78 4.65 -0.11 -2.72
C TYR A 78 5.89 0.75 -2.85
N TYR A 79 5.76 2.00 -2.44
CA TYR A 79 6.89 2.91 -2.34
C TYR A 79 6.55 4.00 -1.33
N THR A 80 7.54 4.80 -0.94
CA THR A 80 7.33 5.94 -0.06
C THR A 80 7.61 7.25 -0.79
N LYS A 81 6.88 8.31 -0.43
CA LYS A 81 7.21 9.68 -0.82
C LYS A 81 7.65 10.43 0.43
N GLN A 82 8.77 11.14 0.31
CA GLN A 82 9.21 12.04 1.36
C GLN A 82 8.20 13.20 1.49
N ASP A 83 7.85 13.54 2.72
CA ASP A 83 7.04 14.71 3.00
C ASP A 83 7.85 15.98 2.67
N PRO A 84 7.34 16.88 1.81
CA PRO A 84 8.07 18.09 1.42
C PRO A 84 8.34 19.06 2.58
N GLN A 85 7.52 19.01 3.64
CA GLN A 85 7.63 19.89 4.80
C GLN A 85 8.39 19.21 5.96
N LEU A 86 8.39 17.88 6.01
CA LEU A 86 9.03 17.10 7.07
C LEU A 86 9.98 16.06 6.46
N ALA A 87 11.23 16.44 6.23
CA ALA A 87 12.21 15.62 5.52
C ALA A 87 12.47 14.23 6.14
N TRP A 88 12.19 14.03 7.43
CA TRP A 88 12.32 12.73 8.11
C TRP A 88 11.07 11.83 7.96
N VAL A 89 9.98 12.33 7.38
CA VAL A 89 8.74 11.60 7.20
C VAL A 89 8.66 11.04 5.79
N HIS A 90 8.52 9.72 5.70
CA HIS A 90 8.24 9.02 4.46
C HIS A 90 6.81 8.46 4.52
N ALA A 91 5.92 9.04 3.73
CA ALA A 91 4.53 8.60 3.65
C ALA A 91 4.42 7.36 2.75
N PRO A 92 3.69 6.31 3.17
CA PRO A 92 3.51 5.09 2.37
C PRO A 92 2.49 5.27 1.25
N TYR A 93 2.81 4.73 0.06
CA TYR A 93 1.95 4.74 -1.12
C TYR A 93 1.86 3.34 -1.73
N ILE A 94 0.68 3.03 -2.25
CA ILE A 94 0.42 1.87 -3.09
C ILE A 94 0.04 2.37 -4.48
N ARG A 95 0.57 1.75 -5.53
CA ARG A 95 0.20 2.07 -6.91
C ARG A 95 -0.23 0.83 -7.67
N ASN A 96 -1.34 0.94 -8.39
CA ASN A 96 -1.73 -0.08 -9.36
C ASN A 96 -0.79 -0.01 -10.57
N LYS A 97 -0.10 -1.11 -10.88
CA LYS A 97 0.92 -1.17 -11.93
C LYS A 97 0.35 -0.94 -13.33
N LYS A 98 -0.92 -1.29 -13.57
CA LYS A 98 -1.60 -1.18 -14.86
C LYS A 98 -2.23 0.21 -15.04
N THR A 99 -3.08 0.63 -14.10
CA THR A 99 -3.83 1.89 -14.22
C THR A 99 -3.01 3.10 -13.78
N LYS A 100 -1.88 2.87 -13.11
CA LYS A 100 -1.02 3.88 -12.46
C LYS A 100 -1.69 4.65 -11.34
N GLN A 101 -2.94 4.31 -10.97
CA GLN A 101 -3.70 4.88 -9.85
C GLN A 101 -2.90 4.72 -8.55
N GLU A 102 -2.80 5.80 -7.77
CA GLU A 102 -2.08 5.83 -6.50
C GLU A 102 -3.02 5.93 -5.32
N TYR A 103 -2.60 5.31 -4.23
CA TYR A 103 -3.29 5.26 -2.96
C TYR A 103 -2.32 5.72 -1.87
N SER A 104 -2.62 6.82 -1.19
CA SER A 104 -1.85 7.24 -0.02
C SER A 104 -2.41 6.57 1.22
N ILE A 105 -1.54 5.94 2.01
CA ILE A 105 -1.94 5.33 3.27
C ILE A 105 -1.82 6.38 4.37
N ASP A 106 -2.95 6.71 4.98
CA ASP A 106 -3.04 7.79 5.96
C ASP A 106 -2.66 7.34 7.36
N LYS A 107 -1.94 8.21 8.08
CA LYS A 107 -1.47 7.96 9.45
C LYS A 107 -2.62 7.87 10.47
N ASP A 108 -3.72 8.56 10.18
CA ASP A 108 -4.94 8.51 10.99
C ASP A 108 -5.77 7.24 10.74
N GLY A 109 -5.25 6.34 9.90
CA GLY A 109 -5.82 5.04 9.61
C GLY A 109 -5.52 3.97 10.69
N PRO A 110 -5.71 2.69 10.35
CA PRO A 110 -5.44 1.55 11.21
C PRO A 110 -4.01 1.54 11.75
N MET A 111 -3.84 1.07 12.99
CA MET A 111 -2.57 1.14 13.71
C MET A 111 -1.50 0.16 13.22
N GLY A 112 -1.85 -0.79 12.37
CA GLY A 112 -0.96 -1.84 11.88
C GLY A 112 0.08 -1.32 10.88
N SER A 113 1.31 -1.81 11.02
CA SER A 113 2.43 -1.48 10.12
C SER A 113 2.56 -2.41 8.91
N ARG A 114 1.71 -3.44 8.81
CA ARG A 114 1.68 -4.40 7.70
C ARG A 114 0.50 -4.12 6.77
N TYR A 115 0.82 -4.01 5.49
CA TYR A 115 -0.10 -3.74 4.38
C TYR A 115 -0.20 -5.00 3.54
N ILE A 116 -1.32 -5.71 3.63
CA ILE A 116 -1.52 -6.97 2.89
C ILE A 116 -2.53 -6.71 1.77
N ILE A 117 -2.16 -7.02 0.53
CA ILE A 117 -3.07 -6.93 -0.63
C ILE A 117 -3.52 -8.33 -1.06
N TYR A 118 -4.82 -8.47 -1.26
CA TYR A 118 -5.43 -9.63 -1.93
C TYR A 118 -6.59 -9.17 -2.82
N GLY A 119 -6.55 -9.56 -4.10
CA GLY A 119 -7.43 -9.03 -5.13
C GLY A 119 -7.23 -7.52 -5.27
N ASP A 120 -8.34 -6.79 -5.15
CA ASP A 120 -8.42 -5.33 -5.16
C ASP A 120 -8.70 -4.80 -3.74
N SER A 121 -8.17 -5.47 -2.72
CA SER A 121 -8.39 -5.11 -1.33
C SER A 121 -7.08 -5.02 -0.55
N LEU A 122 -6.93 -3.93 0.20
CA LEU A 122 -5.86 -3.69 1.15
C LEU A 122 -6.37 -3.99 2.56
N TYR A 123 -5.63 -4.81 3.30
CA TYR A 123 -5.93 -5.20 4.67
C TYR A 123 -4.84 -4.64 5.58
N ILE A 124 -5.26 -3.90 6.61
CA ILE A 124 -4.37 -3.35 7.64
C ILE A 124 -4.93 -3.70 9.01
N SER A 125 -4.08 -4.18 9.92
CA SER A 125 -4.48 -4.46 11.29
C SER A 125 -4.93 -3.18 12.00
N ASN A 126 -5.99 -3.25 12.79
CA ASN A 126 -6.37 -2.16 13.71
C ASN A 126 -5.56 -2.20 15.02
N HIS A 127 -4.66 -3.17 15.15
CA HIS A 127 -3.85 -3.44 16.34
C HIS A 127 -2.38 -3.26 16.00
N TYR A 128 -1.65 -2.54 16.86
CA TYR A 128 -0.25 -2.20 16.65
C TYR A 128 0.66 -3.44 16.73
N ASN A 129 0.52 -4.20 17.82
CA ASN A 129 1.18 -5.49 18.00
C ASN A 129 0.15 -6.60 17.84
N ILE A 130 0.52 -7.65 17.10
CA ILE A 130 -0.31 -8.82 16.89
C ILE A 130 0.52 -10.08 17.11
N TYR A 131 -0.08 -11.07 17.76
CA TYR A 131 0.50 -12.36 18.12
C TYR A 131 -0.44 -13.50 17.73
N GLU A 132 0.07 -14.58 17.16
CA GLU A 132 -0.77 -15.63 16.55
C GLU A 132 -1.75 -16.27 17.56
N GLU A 133 -1.29 -16.45 18.80
CA GLU A 133 -2.07 -16.99 19.93
C GLU A 133 -3.33 -16.17 20.25
N ASP A 134 -3.31 -14.88 19.97
CA ASP A 134 -4.41 -13.95 20.22
C ASP A 134 -5.20 -13.64 18.94
N SER A 135 -4.91 -14.34 17.83
CA SER A 135 -5.41 -14.03 16.49
C SER A 135 -6.92 -13.76 16.42
N LEU A 136 -7.73 -14.53 17.14
CA LEU A 136 -9.20 -14.42 17.16
C LEU A 136 -9.73 -13.11 17.76
N ARG A 137 -8.91 -12.36 18.49
CA ARG A 137 -9.27 -11.08 19.10
C ARG A 137 -9.03 -9.90 18.17
N TYR A 138 -8.30 -10.10 17.07
CA TYR A 138 -7.91 -9.01 16.20
C TYR A 138 -8.96 -8.69 15.13
N THR A 139 -8.94 -7.41 14.77
CA THR A 139 -9.76 -6.83 13.71
C THR A 139 -8.86 -6.12 12.71
N PHE A 140 -9.28 -6.10 11.46
CA PHE A 140 -8.57 -5.49 10.35
C PHE A 140 -9.52 -4.52 9.66
N THR A 141 -8.97 -3.44 9.12
CA THR A 141 -9.69 -2.61 8.16
C THR A 141 -9.34 -3.07 6.75
N ARG A 142 -10.37 -3.38 5.97
CA ARG A 142 -10.27 -3.69 4.55
C ARG A 142 -10.67 -2.47 3.73
N TYR A 143 -9.76 -1.96 2.91
CA TYR A 143 -10.00 -0.92 1.92
C TYR A 143 -10.16 -1.50 0.53
N ILE A 144 -11.10 -0.98 -0.27
CA ILE A 144 -11.30 -1.38 -1.67
C ILE A 144 -10.48 -0.48 -2.60
N LEU A 145 -9.51 -1.07 -3.30
CA LEU A 145 -8.62 -0.41 -4.26
C LEU A 145 -9.20 -0.54 -5.69
N ARG A 146 -9.97 0.44 -6.14
CA ARG A 146 -10.70 0.39 -7.43
C ARG A 146 -9.83 0.66 -8.68
#